data_AF-A0AB33JYH9-F1
#
_entry.id   AF-A0AB33JYH9-F1
#
_cell.length_a   1.000
_cell.length_b   1.000
_cell.length_c   1.000
_cell.angle_alpha   90.00
_cell.angle_beta   90.00
_cell.angle_gamma   90.00
#
_symmetry.space_group_name_H-M   'P 1'
#
loop_
_entity.id
_entity.type
_entity.pdbx_description
1 polymer ?
#
loop_
_entity_poly.entity_id
_entity_poly.type
_entity_poly.pdbx_seq_one_letter_code
_entity_poly.pdbx_strand_id
1 'polypeptide(L)'
;MVDGQLRWLGAAELLAGKLPLVPRLWSGPFALETVLALADGRETFSGRELHLREGVVVRPVAERYSPVTGGRAIAKVVSGAYLTREGGTEYE
;
A
#
# COMPACT_ATOMS: atom_id res chain seq x y z
N MET A 1 15.50 11.50 10.45
CA MET A 1 14.95 12.86 10.58
C MET A 1 15.60 13.71 9.51
N VAL A 2 14.84 14.57 8.84
CA VAL A 2 15.41 15.60 7.95
C VAL A 2 15.27 16.91 8.72
N ASP A 3 16.38 17.60 8.97
CA ASP A 3 16.42 18.87 9.71
C ASP A 3 15.79 18.82 11.12
N GLY A 4 15.91 17.67 11.81
CA GLY A 4 15.35 17.49 13.16
C GLY A 4 13.82 17.32 13.22
N GLN A 5 13.14 17.31 12.07
CA GLN A 5 11.71 17.03 11.97
C GLN A 5 11.45 15.63 11.38
N LEU A 6 10.43 14.95 11.91
CA LEU A 6 9.97 13.68 11.34
C LEU A 6 9.24 13.96 10.02
N ARG A 7 9.82 13.50 8.93
CA ARG A 7 9.23 13.59 7.58
C ARG A 7 9.21 12.20 6.95
N TRP A 8 8.04 11.78 6.47
CA TRP A 8 7.90 10.64 5.59
C TRP A 8 8.07 11.10 4.15
N LEU A 9 9.00 10.49 3.43
CA LEU A 9 9.36 10.92 2.09
C LEU A 9 8.56 10.14 1.04
N GLY A 10 8.15 10.83 -0.03
CA GLY A 10 7.51 10.20 -1.17
C GLY A 10 8.51 9.41 -2.01
N ALA A 11 8.44 8.09 -2.00
CA ALA A 11 9.34 7.25 -2.80
C ALA A 11 9.32 7.62 -4.30
N ALA A 12 8.14 7.90 -4.85
CA ALA A 12 8.00 8.31 -6.25
C ALA A 12 8.67 9.66 -6.55
N GLU A 13 8.66 10.60 -5.61
CA GLU A 13 9.32 11.90 -5.78
C GLU A 13 10.85 11.75 -5.83
N LEU A 14 11.40 10.85 -5.01
CA LEU A 14 12.85 10.71 -4.84
C LEU A 14 13.50 9.72 -5.81
N LEU A 15 12.78 8.66 -6.17
CA LEU A 15 13.35 7.46 -6.78
C LEU A 15 12.76 7.11 -8.15
N ALA A 16 11.74 7.85 -8.65
CA ALA A 16 11.22 7.61 -9.99
C ALA A 16 12.34 7.68 -11.04
N GLY A 17 12.37 6.68 -11.93
CA GLY A 17 13.40 6.53 -12.96
C GLY A 17 14.76 6.04 -12.47
N LYS A 18 14.97 5.91 -11.15
CA LYS A 18 16.21 5.41 -10.55
C LYS A 18 16.07 3.97 -10.04
N LEU A 19 14.89 3.63 -9.52
CA LEU A 19 14.58 2.30 -9.01
C LEU A 19 13.14 1.90 -9.40
N PRO A 20 12.85 0.59 -9.56
CA PRO A 20 11.48 0.11 -9.66
C PRO A 20 10.69 0.48 -8.40
N LEU A 21 9.46 0.92 -8.59
CA LEU A 21 8.56 1.31 -7.51
C LEU A 21 7.31 0.45 -7.54
N VAL A 22 6.72 0.22 -6.37
CA VAL A 22 5.37 -0.34 -6.28
C VAL A 22 4.38 0.56 -7.02
N PRO A 23 3.51 0.00 -7.88
CA PRO A 23 2.61 0.79 -8.71
C PRO A 23 1.56 1.51 -7.87
N ARG A 24 1.27 2.77 -8.25
CA ARG A 24 0.10 3.48 -7.73
C ARG A 24 -1.13 2.99 -8.48
N LEU A 25 -2.05 2.36 -7.75
CA LEU A 25 -3.31 1.89 -8.33
C LEU A 25 -4.35 3.00 -8.46
N TRP A 26 -4.36 3.95 -7.52
CA TRP A 26 -5.39 4.99 -7.45
C TRP A 26 -4.97 6.21 -6.62
N SER A 27 -5.60 7.36 -6.84
CA SER A 27 -5.46 8.58 -6.02
C SER A 27 -6.75 9.42 -6.04
N GLY A 28 -7.24 9.80 -4.86
CA GLY A 28 -8.44 10.62 -4.68
C GLY A 28 -8.98 10.57 -3.24
N PRO A 29 -10.25 10.96 -2.99
CA PRO A 29 -10.90 10.91 -1.69
C PRO A 29 -11.09 9.50 -1.13
N PHE A 30 -10.66 9.23 0.11
CA PHE A 30 -10.78 7.90 0.70
C PHE A 30 -12.21 7.35 0.65
N ALA A 31 -12.37 6.15 0.11
CA ALA A 31 -13.59 5.36 0.12
C ALA A 31 -13.23 3.90 0.43
N LEU A 32 -13.81 3.32 1.48
CA LEU A 32 -13.47 1.97 1.94
C LEU A 32 -13.72 0.93 0.84
N GLU A 33 -14.86 1.02 0.15
CA GLU A 33 -15.22 0.10 -0.95
C GLU A 33 -14.16 0.08 -2.06
N THR A 34 -13.63 1.25 -2.43
CA THR A 34 -12.55 1.35 -3.42
C THR A 34 -11.28 0.66 -2.92
N VAL A 35 -10.95 0.79 -1.63
CA VAL A 35 -9.77 0.14 -1.05
C VAL A 35 -9.93 -1.38 -1.04
N LEU A 36 -11.09 -1.88 -0.63
CA LEU A 36 -11.39 -3.32 -0.59
C LEU A 36 -11.32 -3.92 -2.01
N ALA A 37 -11.96 -3.26 -2.98
CA ALA A 37 -11.92 -3.70 -4.38
C ALA A 37 -10.50 -3.70 -4.97
N LEU A 38 -9.64 -2.76 -4.58
CA LEU A 38 -8.24 -2.70 -5.02
C LEU A 38 -7.34 -3.67 -4.26
N ALA A 39 -7.69 -4.09 -3.05
CA ALA A 39 -6.92 -5.05 -2.26
C ALA A 39 -6.90 -6.43 -2.93
N ASP A 40 -8.05 -6.86 -3.46
CA ASP A 40 -8.21 -8.13 -4.15
C ASP A 40 -7.63 -8.12 -5.57
N GLY A 41 -7.55 -9.30 -6.18
CA GLY A 41 -7.15 -9.50 -7.57
C GLY A 41 -5.68 -9.85 -7.77
N ARG A 42 -5.26 -9.85 -9.04
CA ARG A 42 -3.89 -10.18 -9.44
C ARG A 42 -2.96 -8.98 -9.24
N GLU A 43 -1.69 -9.29 -8.97
CA GLU A 43 -0.66 -8.27 -8.88
C GLU A 43 -0.44 -7.55 -10.23
N THR A 44 -0.13 -6.25 -10.16
CA THR A 44 0.12 -5.40 -11.33
C THR A 44 1.60 -5.04 -11.50
N PHE A 45 2.47 -5.57 -10.63
CA PHE A 45 3.88 -5.22 -10.58
C PHE A 45 4.66 -5.86 -11.73
N SER A 46 4.39 -7.13 -12.05
CA SER A 46 5.03 -7.84 -13.15
C SER A 46 4.45 -7.49 -14.53
N GLY A 47 3.23 -6.93 -14.55
CA GLY A 47 2.43 -6.74 -15.76
C GLY A 47 1.92 -8.04 -16.38
N ARG A 48 2.01 -9.18 -15.68
CA ARG A 48 1.66 -10.52 -16.18
C ARG A 48 0.60 -11.24 -15.33
N GLU A 49 0.12 -10.61 -14.26
CA GLU A 49 -0.96 -11.13 -13.42
C GLU A 49 -0.68 -12.54 -12.85
N LEU A 50 0.58 -12.87 -12.55
CA LEU A 50 0.99 -14.24 -12.23
C LEU A 50 0.49 -14.66 -10.84
N HIS A 51 0.47 -13.74 -9.89
CA HIS A 51 0.17 -14.03 -8.48
C HIS A 51 -1.04 -13.26 -7.99
N LEU A 52 -1.72 -13.82 -6.98
CA LEU A 52 -2.64 -13.03 -6.16
C LEU A 52 -1.83 -11.96 -5.43
N ARG A 53 -2.36 -10.75 -5.43
CA ARG A 53 -1.82 -9.68 -4.60
C ARG A 53 -2.20 -9.93 -3.14
N GLU A 54 -1.25 -9.71 -2.23
CA GLU A 54 -1.53 -9.77 -0.79
C GLU A 54 -2.53 -8.70 -0.38
N GLY A 55 -2.40 -7.49 -0.91
CA GLY A 55 -3.30 -6.40 -0.60
C GLY A 55 -2.77 -5.05 -1.07
N VAL A 56 -3.27 -3.97 -0.45
CA VAL A 56 -2.89 -2.60 -0.76
C VAL A 56 -2.44 -1.84 0.47
N VAL A 57 -1.60 -0.83 0.25
CA VAL A 57 -1.21 0.15 1.25
C VAL A 57 -1.84 1.49 0.88
N VAL A 58 -2.53 2.09 1.85
CA VAL A 58 -3.20 3.38 1.69
C VAL A 58 -2.51 4.42 2.56
N ARG A 59 -2.18 5.56 1.95
CA ARG A 59 -1.59 6.72 2.63
C ARG A 59 -2.21 8.02 2.10
N PRO A 60 -2.26 9.10 2.88
CA PRO A 60 -2.66 10.40 2.38
C PRO A 60 -1.63 10.93 1.36
N VAL A 61 -2.09 11.77 0.43
CA VAL A 61 -1.21 12.42 -0.55
C VAL A 61 -0.18 13.31 0.16
N ALA A 62 -0.63 14.10 1.13
CA ALA A 62 0.20 14.84 2.07
C ALA A 62 0.41 14.00 3.34
N GLU A 63 1.66 13.63 3.60
CA GLU A 63 2.03 12.85 4.79
C GLU A 63 1.71 13.61 6.08
N ARG A 64 1.18 12.90 7.08
CA ARG A 64 0.86 13.47 8.37
C ARG A 64 0.98 12.45 9.49
N TYR A 65 1.23 12.93 10.69
CA TYR A 65 1.05 12.14 11.89
C TYR A 65 -0.44 11.86 12.11
N SER A 66 -0.76 10.70 12.66
CA SER A 66 -2.10 10.33 13.08
C SER A 66 -2.05 9.83 14.52
N PRO A 67 -2.79 10.46 15.46
CA PRO A 67 -2.89 9.95 16.82
C PRO A 67 -3.59 8.59 16.88
N VAL A 68 -4.44 8.26 15.89
CA VAL A 68 -5.15 6.97 15.80
C VAL A 68 -4.17 5.81 15.55
N THR A 69 -3.14 6.03 14.73
CA THR A 69 -2.11 5.02 14.45
C THR A 69 -0.85 5.20 15.30
N GLY A 70 -0.80 6.23 16.16
CA GLY A 70 0.36 6.57 16.98
C GLY A 70 1.61 7.00 16.18
N GLY A 71 1.46 7.29 14.89
CA GLY A 71 2.60 7.45 13.98
C GLY A 71 2.19 7.97 12.61
N ARG A 72 2.72 7.37 11.54
CA ARG A 72 2.33 7.72 10.17
C ARG A 72 0.85 7.43 9.96
N ALA A 73 0.13 8.35 9.33
CA ALA A 73 -1.21 8.07 8.81
C ALA A 73 -1.11 7.10 7.62
N ILE A 74 -1.13 5.80 7.88
CA ILE A 74 -1.00 4.75 6.87
C ILE A 74 -1.77 3.50 7.32
N ALA A 75 -2.34 2.78 6.36
CA ALA A 75 -3.02 1.52 6.61
C ALA A 75 -2.64 0.50 5.54
N LYS A 76 -2.68 -0.78 5.91
CA LYS A 76 -2.61 -1.91 4.99
C LYS A 76 -3.95 -2.62 5.02
N VAL A 77 -4.46 -3.00 3.85
CA VAL A 77 -5.61 -3.88 3.72
C VAL A 77 -5.14 -5.12 2.98
N VAL A 78 -5.36 -6.28 3.60
CA VAL A 78 -5.00 -7.58 3.04
C VAL A 78 -6.24 -8.16 2.34
N SER A 79 -6.04 -8.72 1.15
CA SER A 79 -7.05 -9.41 0.34
C SER A 79 -7.64 -10.58 1.11
N GLY A 80 -8.96 -10.71 1.06
CA GLY A 80 -9.65 -11.88 1.62
C GLY A 80 -9.23 -13.16 0.89
N ALA A 81 -9.19 -13.11 -0.45
CA ALA A 81 -8.79 -14.25 -1.27
C ALA A 81 -7.35 -14.70 -1.00
N TYR A 82 -6.46 -13.78 -0.64
CA TYR A 82 -5.09 -14.09 -0.26
C TYR A 82 -5.01 -14.78 1.11
N LEU A 83 -5.76 -14.29 2.11
CA LEU A 83 -5.81 -14.89 3.45
C LEU A 83 -6.42 -16.29 3.45
N THR A 84 -7.38 -16.56 2.57
CA THR A 84 -8.10 -17.83 2.50
C THR A 84 -7.56 -18.78 1.43
N ARG A 85 -6.40 -18.49 0.84
CA ARG A 85 -5.81 -19.37 -0.19
C ARG A 85 -5.37 -20.70 0.42
N GLU A 86 -5.61 -21.79 -0.31
CA GLU A 86 -5.08 -23.10 0.07
C GLU A 86 -3.55 -23.06 0.11
N GLY A 87 -2.96 -23.63 1.18
CA GLY A 87 -1.51 -23.65 1.39
C GLY A 87 -0.90 -22.32 1.88
N GLY A 88 -1.70 -21.36 2.37
CA GLY A 88 -1.19 -20.14 2.99
C GLY A 88 -0.39 -20.40 4.28
N THR A 89 0.75 -19.73 4.44
CA THR A 89 1.67 -19.88 5.58
C THR A 89 1.52 -18.77 6.63
N GLU A 90 0.42 -18.03 6.62
CA GLU A 90 0.29 -16.74 7.34
C GLU A 90 -0.53 -16.81 8.62
N TYR A 91 -0.92 -18.01 9.04
CA TYR A 91 -1.52 -18.26 10.34
C TYR A 91 -0.38 -18.63 11.32
N GLU A 92 0.02 -17.67 12.17
CA GLU A 92 0.68 -17.91 13.46
C GLU A 92 -0.31 -17.68 14.61
#